data_AF-A0A418AM13-F1
#
_entry.id   AF-A0A418AM13-F1
#
_cell.length_a   1.000
_cell.length_b   1.000
_cell.length_c   1.000
_cell.angle_alpha   90.00
_cell.angle_beta   90.00
_cell.angle_gamma   90.00
#
_symmetry.space_group_name_H-M   'P 1'
#
loop_
_entity.id
_entity.type
_entity.pdbx_description
1 polymer ?
#
loop_
_entity_poly.entity_id
_entity_poly.type
_entity_poly.pdbx_seq_one_letter_code
_entity_poly.pdbx_strand_id
1 'polypeptide(L)'
;MPESPSKRCKADAAPAALVCDNFINGVFTPAKAGGYLNIESPSTGNVIGKVTLSDKTDVDVAVAFAKQAFGTWSAMTVKARAAIMLKFHELIRHHVDELADLVVLENGKNKSEAIASVLKVLRPVFTRCMAASVLLLVGDCSALVDAVVTKAKALTRGTAAGQVGAIIDAASQRRNRKVRGDLSARHLIVFRFVYETSCLGYWVGPTVLLHTNPSDAALHDEIFGPVISVYQVDSFEEALAIENASPFGNAACIYTSHGGNAEYFQSRFRAGMIGVNVGVPVPRYAHLVVEHRSRWNRE
;
A
#
# COMPACT_ATOMS: atom_id res chain seq x y z
N MET A 1 23.99 30.21 17.88
CA MET A 1 23.89 28.76 18.15
C MET A 1 22.45 28.34 17.84
N PRO A 2 22.13 27.68 16.72
CA PRO A 2 20.78 27.18 16.52
C PRO A 2 20.59 25.87 17.30
N GLU A 3 19.52 25.79 18.08
CA GLU A 3 19.21 24.70 18.99
C GLU A 3 18.92 23.37 18.26
N SER A 4 19.36 22.28 18.89
CA SER A 4 19.20 20.89 18.43
C SER A 4 17.73 20.44 18.39
N PRO A 5 17.25 19.77 17.32
CA PRO A 5 15.87 19.32 17.21
C PRO A 5 15.70 17.96 17.89
N SER A 6 15.52 17.96 19.22
CA SER A 6 15.17 16.71 19.95
C SER A 6 14.24 16.93 21.14
N LYS A 7 13.07 17.52 20.89
CA LYS A 7 11.92 17.39 21.83
C LYS A 7 10.85 16.52 21.16
N ARG A 8 10.94 15.19 21.35
CA ARG A 8 9.79 14.30 21.14
C ARG A 8 8.69 14.75 22.10
N CYS A 9 7.56 15.21 21.57
CA CYS A 9 6.40 15.47 22.41
C CYS A 9 5.88 14.16 22.98
N LYS A 10 5.49 14.17 24.25
CA LYS A 10 4.94 12.99 24.91
C LYS A 10 3.55 12.71 24.36
N ALA A 11 3.37 11.50 23.87
CA ALA A 11 2.09 10.88 23.57
C ALA A 11 1.17 10.90 24.80
N ASP A 12 -0.11 11.22 24.62
CA ASP A 12 -1.14 10.98 25.65
C ASP A 12 -1.24 9.49 25.98
N ALA A 13 -1.57 9.18 27.24
CA ALA A 13 -1.62 7.82 27.75
C ALA A 13 -2.58 6.96 26.91
N ALA A 14 -2.02 5.94 26.25
CA ALA A 14 -2.78 5.00 25.44
C ALA A 14 -3.77 4.20 26.31
N PRO A 15 -4.95 3.81 25.77
CA PRO A 15 -5.82 2.83 26.42
C PRO A 15 -5.04 1.54 26.72
N ALA A 16 -5.49 0.77 27.72
CA ALA A 16 -4.82 -0.44 28.19
C ALA A 16 -4.32 -1.29 27.00
N ALA A 17 -2.99 -1.45 26.90
CA ALA A 17 -2.36 -2.02 25.73
C ALA A 17 -2.89 -3.43 25.44
N LEU A 18 -3.61 -3.60 24.33
CA LEU A 18 -4.12 -4.89 23.87
C LEU A 18 -2.96 -5.85 23.65
N VAL A 19 -3.03 -7.06 24.20
CA VAL A 19 -2.03 -8.11 23.97
C VAL A 19 -2.58 -9.09 22.94
N CYS A 20 -1.91 -9.17 21.79
CA CYS A 20 -2.24 -10.06 20.68
C CYS A 20 -1.39 -11.32 20.76
N ASP A 21 -1.91 -12.32 21.46
CA ASP A 21 -1.32 -13.66 21.58
C ASP A 21 -1.57 -14.53 20.34
N ASN A 22 -0.78 -15.59 20.19
CA ASN A 22 -0.96 -16.53 19.09
C ASN A 22 -2.26 -17.30 19.25
N PHE A 23 -3.00 -17.54 18.17
CA PHE A 23 -4.16 -18.41 18.19
C PHE A 23 -3.80 -19.81 17.66
N ILE A 24 -3.55 -20.77 18.56
CA ILE A 24 -3.10 -22.12 18.23
C ILE A 24 -4.11 -23.12 18.78
N ASN A 25 -4.58 -24.03 17.91
CA ASN A 25 -5.53 -25.10 18.28
C ASN A 25 -6.80 -24.59 19.01
N GLY A 26 -7.33 -23.44 18.58
CA GLY A 26 -8.56 -22.87 19.15
C GLY A 26 -8.37 -22.05 20.43
N VAL A 27 -7.13 -21.85 20.89
CA VAL A 27 -6.83 -21.15 22.15
C VAL A 27 -5.77 -20.07 21.93
N PHE A 28 -5.94 -18.92 22.60
CA PHE A 28 -4.91 -17.88 22.67
C PHE A 28 -3.77 -18.35 23.58
N THR A 29 -2.57 -18.40 23.01
CA THR A 29 -1.36 -18.94 23.64
C THR A 29 -0.24 -17.88 23.54
N PRO A 30 0.29 -17.40 24.66
CA PRO A 30 1.47 -16.54 24.67
C PRO A 30 2.70 -17.26 24.06
N ALA A 31 3.64 -16.54 23.45
CA ALA A 31 4.86 -17.16 22.93
C ALA A 31 5.74 -17.69 24.06
N LYS A 32 6.39 -18.82 23.80
CA LYS A 32 7.33 -19.41 24.74
C LYS A 32 8.56 -18.54 24.98
N ALA A 33 9.01 -17.81 23.95
CA ALA A 33 10.15 -16.91 24.04
C ALA A 33 9.85 -15.59 24.79
N GLY A 34 8.58 -15.30 25.13
CA GLY A 34 8.18 -14.14 25.94
C GLY A 34 8.42 -12.76 25.32
N GLY A 35 8.88 -12.69 24.06
CA GLY A 35 9.11 -11.43 23.36
C GLY A 35 7.81 -10.78 22.89
N TYR A 36 7.73 -9.46 22.99
CA TYR A 36 6.60 -8.69 22.46
C TYR A 36 7.12 -7.54 21.58
N LEU A 37 6.45 -7.32 20.46
CA LEU A 37 6.62 -6.16 19.61
C LEU A 37 5.49 -5.17 19.88
N ASN A 38 5.83 -3.92 20.19
CA ASN A 38 4.83 -2.87 20.34
C ASN A 38 4.20 -2.55 18.99
N ILE A 39 2.87 -2.50 18.96
CA ILE A 39 2.09 -1.99 17.84
C ILE A 39 1.90 -0.50 18.08
N GLU A 40 2.41 0.33 17.18
CA GLU A 40 2.30 1.79 17.26
C GLU A 40 1.25 2.29 16.26
N SER A 41 0.42 3.23 16.68
CA SER A 41 -0.45 3.93 15.73
C SER A 41 0.38 4.92 14.91
N PRO A 42 0.38 4.84 13.58
CA PRO A 42 1.21 5.71 12.75
C PRO A 42 0.78 7.18 12.79
N SER A 43 -0.50 7.44 13.08
CA SER A 43 -1.06 8.80 13.14
C SER A 43 -0.68 9.56 14.41
N THR A 44 -0.54 8.85 15.53
CA THR A 44 -0.25 9.45 16.86
C THR A 44 1.16 9.13 17.37
N GLY A 45 1.75 8.01 16.94
CA GLY A 45 2.99 7.47 17.49
C GLY A 45 2.81 6.76 18.84
N ASN A 46 1.57 6.56 19.30
CA ASN A 46 1.28 5.92 20.57
C ASN A 46 1.29 4.40 20.41
N VAL A 47 1.76 3.67 21.42
CA VAL A 47 1.61 2.22 21.47
C VAL A 47 0.15 1.87 21.73
N ILE A 48 -0.49 1.19 20.81
CA ILE A 48 -1.91 0.78 20.89
C ILE A 48 -2.06 -0.67 21.38
N GLY A 49 -1.01 -1.47 21.27
CA GLY A 49 -1.00 -2.86 21.69
C GLY A 49 0.37 -3.49 21.59
N LYS A 50 0.44 -4.79 21.83
CA LYS A 50 1.65 -5.60 21.72
C LYS A 50 1.31 -6.90 21.03
N VAL A 51 2.08 -7.27 20.02
CA VAL A 51 1.99 -8.58 19.38
C VAL A 51 3.12 -9.47 19.88
N THR A 52 2.76 -10.71 20.14
CA THR A 52 3.68 -11.74 20.60
C THR A 52 4.68 -12.10 19.49
N LEU A 53 5.98 -12.09 19.80
CA LEU A 53 7.05 -12.51 18.90
C LEU A 53 7.28 -14.01 19.06
N SER A 54 6.71 -14.77 18.14
CA SER A 54 6.84 -16.22 18.08
C SER A 54 8.24 -16.64 17.61
N ASP A 55 8.74 -17.71 18.21
CA ASP A 55 9.97 -18.36 17.75
C ASP A 55 9.68 -19.60 16.89
N LYS A 56 10.74 -20.29 16.48
CA LYS A 56 10.64 -21.54 15.73
C LYS A 56 9.81 -22.61 16.46
N THR A 57 9.91 -22.70 17.78
CA THR A 57 9.22 -23.73 18.57
C THR A 57 7.71 -23.50 18.60
N ASP A 58 7.28 -22.24 18.69
CA ASP A 58 5.86 -21.88 18.63
C ASP A 58 5.27 -22.21 17.25
N VAL A 59 6.03 -21.92 16.18
CA VAL A 59 5.65 -22.29 14.80
C VAL A 59 5.57 -23.80 14.62
N ASP A 60 6.54 -24.56 15.13
CA ASP A 60 6.55 -26.03 15.03
C ASP A 60 5.33 -26.64 15.73
N VAL A 61 4.92 -26.11 16.89
CA VAL A 61 3.69 -26.51 17.59
C VAL A 61 2.45 -26.20 16.75
N ALA A 62 2.35 -24.99 16.19
CA ALA A 62 1.23 -24.61 15.33
C ALA A 62 1.11 -25.51 14.09
N VAL A 63 2.25 -25.82 13.44
CA VAL A 63 2.30 -26.72 12.27
C VAL A 63 1.92 -28.15 12.64
N ALA A 64 2.33 -28.65 13.80
CA ALA A 64 1.94 -29.99 14.27
C ALA A 64 0.42 -30.11 14.41
N PHE A 65 -0.24 -29.13 15.05
CA PHE A 65 -1.70 -29.10 15.16
C PHE A 65 -2.38 -28.92 13.81
N ALA A 66 -1.85 -28.08 12.92
CA ALA A 66 -2.38 -27.93 11.57
C ALA A 66 -2.33 -29.25 10.78
N LYS A 67 -1.25 -30.02 10.90
CA LYS A 67 -1.13 -31.36 10.28
C LYS A 67 -2.14 -32.36 10.84
N GLN A 68 -2.39 -32.34 12.15
CA GLN A 68 -3.41 -33.19 12.77
C GLN A 68 -4.81 -32.82 12.29
N ALA A 69 -5.14 -31.52 12.22
CA ALA A 69 -6.43 -31.04 11.75
C ALA A 69 -6.66 -31.24 10.24
N PHE A 70 -5.58 -31.33 9.45
CA PHE A 70 -5.64 -31.45 7.99
C PHE A 70 -6.43 -32.67 7.53
N GLY A 71 -6.28 -33.83 8.19
CA GLY A 71 -7.00 -35.05 7.83
C GLY A 71 -8.52 -34.85 7.86
N THR A 72 -9.04 -34.28 8.95
CA THR A 72 -10.47 -33.98 9.09
C THR A 72 -10.93 -32.87 8.15
N TRP A 73 -10.17 -31.78 8.04
CA TRP A 73 -10.54 -30.63 7.20
C TRP A 73 -10.56 -30.94 5.71
N SER A 74 -9.55 -31.67 5.22
CA SER A 74 -9.44 -32.04 3.80
C SER A 74 -10.52 -33.01 3.37
N ALA A 75 -10.97 -33.90 4.28
CA ALA A 75 -12.06 -34.85 4.04
C ALA A 75 -13.46 -34.20 4.01
N MET A 76 -13.62 -32.95 4.47
CA MET A 76 -14.91 -32.26 4.41
C MET A 76 -15.41 -32.08 2.97
N THR A 77 -16.73 -32.00 2.79
CA THR A 77 -17.30 -31.65 1.48
C THR A 77 -17.02 -30.19 1.15
N VAL A 78 -16.97 -29.88 -0.16
CA VAL A 78 -16.84 -28.49 -0.64
C VAL A 78 -17.95 -27.61 -0.06
N LYS A 79 -19.19 -28.11 0.03
CA LYS A 79 -20.33 -27.39 0.60
C LYS A 79 -20.11 -27.02 2.06
N ALA A 80 -19.60 -27.94 2.87
CA ALA A 80 -19.33 -27.69 4.29
C ALA A 80 -18.23 -26.63 4.49
N ARG A 81 -17.14 -26.70 3.71
CA ARG A 81 -16.10 -25.67 3.74
C ARG A 81 -16.61 -24.31 3.25
N ALA A 82 -17.41 -24.29 2.19
CA ALA A 82 -18.02 -23.07 1.67
C ALA A 82 -18.94 -22.40 2.70
N ALA A 83 -19.72 -23.17 3.47
CA ALA A 83 -20.58 -22.63 4.52
C ALA A 83 -19.78 -21.85 5.59
N ILE A 84 -18.59 -22.34 5.96
CA ILE A 84 -17.69 -21.65 6.91
C ILE A 84 -17.18 -20.33 6.30
N MET A 85 -16.74 -20.35 5.05
CA MET A 85 -16.28 -19.15 4.35
C MET A 85 -17.39 -18.11 4.16
N LEU A 86 -18.62 -18.55 3.90
CA LEU A 86 -19.80 -17.68 3.82
C LEU A 86 -20.16 -17.07 5.17
N LYS A 87 -20.03 -17.84 6.27
CA LYS A 87 -20.24 -17.29 7.61
C LYS A 87 -19.19 -16.25 7.95
N PHE A 88 -17.93 -16.50 7.61
CA PHE A 88 -16.85 -15.53 7.76
C PHE A 88 -17.11 -14.25 6.94
N HIS A 89 -17.59 -14.38 5.70
CA HIS A 89 -18.00 -13.26 4.86
C HIS A 89 -19.12 -12.43 5.52
N GLU A 90 -20.14 -13.08 6.07
CA GLU A 90 -21.23 -12.42 6.79
C GLU A 90 -20.71 -11.63 8.00
N LEU A 91 -19.82 -12.23 8.80
CA LEU A 91 -19.22 -11.59 9.97
C LEU A 91 -18.39 -10.35 9.59
N ILE A 92 -17.57 -10.42 8.54
CA ILE A 92 -16.82 -9.26 8.06
C ILE A 92 -17.76 -8.12 7.64
N ARG A 93 -18.87 -8.43 6.95
CA ARG A 93 -19.86 -7.41 6.56
C ARG A 93 -20.50 -6.75 7.76
N HIS A 94 -20.83 -7.55 8.79
CA HIS A 94 -21.47 -7.05 9.99
C HIS A 94 -20.55 -6.13 10.80
N HIS A 95 -19.25 -6.43 10.84
CA HIS A 95 -18.24 -5.68 11.60
C HIS A 95 -17.37 -4.76 10.74
N VAL A 96 -17.82 -4.38 9.53
CA VAL A 96 -16.98 -3.64 8.57
C VAL A 96 -16.48 -2.30 9.14
N ASP A 97 -17.32 -1.58 9.86
CA ASP A 97 -16.97 -0.27 10.40
C ASP A 97 -15.93 -0.39 11.52
N GLU A 98 -16.14 -1.33 12.45
CA GLU A 98 -15.22 -1.64 13.54
C GLU A 98 -13.85 -2.08 13.01
N LEU A 99 -13.84 -3.03 12.06
CA LEU A 99 -12.61 -3.49 11.41
C LEU A 99 -11.91 -2.34 10.66
N ALA A 100 -12.66 -1.45 10.02
CA ALA A 100 -12.09 -0.30 9.35
C ALA A 100 -11.48 0.71 10.34
N ASP A 101 -12.06 0.90 11.53
CA ASP A 101 -11.47 1.76 12.57
C ASP A 101 -10.15 1.19 13.08
N LEU A 102 -10.05 -0.13 13.27
CA LEU A 102 -8.80 -0.80 13.62
C LEU A 102 -7.74 -0.60 12.53
N VAL A 103 -8.12 -0.75 11.26
CA VAL A 103 -7.20 -0.51 10.13
C VAL A 103 -6.73 0.94 10.08
N VAL A 104 -7.61 1.91 10.35
CA VAL A 104 -7.23 3.34 10.44
C VAL A 104 -6.26 3.55 11.60
N LEU A 105 -6.54 2.96 12.77
CA LEU A 105 -5.72 3.11 13.96
C LEU A 105 -4.31 2.53 13.79
N GLU A 106 -4.19 1.32 13.25
CA GLU A 106 -2.92 0.59 13.11
C GLU A 106 -2.13 0.96 11.85
N ASN A 107 -2.80 1.31 10.74
CA ASN A 107 -2.11 1.58 9.47
C ASN A 107 -2.12 3.06 9.06
N GLY A 108 -2.87 3.92 9.74
CA GLY A 108 -2.96 5.35 9.43
C GLY A 108 -3.70 5.68 8.13
N LYS A 109 -4.41 4.71 7.52
CA LYS A 109 -5.19 4.89 6.29
C LYS A 109 -6.37 5.83 6.51
N ASN A 110 -6.91 6.39 5.43
CA ASN A 110 -8.21 7.06 5.53
C ASN A 110 -9.35 6.04 5.69
N LYS A 111 -10.46 6.44 6.34
CA LYS A 111 -11.58 5.55 6.66
C LYS A 111 -12.21 4.94 5.40
N SER A 112 -12.36 5.70 4.33
CA SER A 112 -12.93 5.19 3.07
C SER A 112 -12.06 4.09 2.43
N GLU A 113 -10.73 4.23 2.49
CA GLU A 113 -9.77 3.24 2.03
C GLU A 113 -9.69 2.04 2.97
N ALA A 114 -9.85 2.25 4.27
CA ALA A 114 -9.92 1.19 5.26
C ALA A 114 -11.16 0.31 5.03
N ILE A 115 -12.34 0.93 4.88
CA ILE A 115 -13.58 0.23 4.50
C ILE A 115 -13.37 -0.53 3.19
N ALA A 116 -12.83 0.13 2.16
CA ALA A 116 -12.55 -0.54 0.89
C ALA A 116 -11.56 -1.70 1.04
N SER A 117 -10.56 -1.60 1.93
CA SER A 117 -9.60 -2.67 2.21
C SER A 117 -10.24 -3.85 2.93
N VAL A 118 -11.12 -3.62 3.89
CA VAL A 118 -11.87 -4.67 4.59
C VAL A 118 -12.85 -5.35 3.63
N LEU A 119 -13.61 -4.57 2.86
CA LEU A 119 -14.55 -5.10 1.88
C LEU A 119 -13.85 -5.82 0.72
N LYS A 120 -12.56 -5.57 0.46
CA LYS A 120 -11.79 -6.39 -0.49
C LYS A 120 -11.70 -7.83 -0.03
N VAL A 121 -11.66 -8.15 1.26
CA VAL A 121 -11.65 -9.54 1.76
C VAL A 121 -12.92 -10.30 1.34
N LEU A 122 -14.01 -9.59 1.09
CA LEU A 122 -15.25 -10.16 0.59
C LEU A 122 -15.18 -10.58 -0.88
N ARG A 123 -14.07 -10.28 -1.58
CA ARG A 123 -13.82 -10.66 -2.98
C ARG A 123 -12.39 -11.21 -3.11
N PRO A 124 -12.13 -12.16 -4.01
CA PRO A 124 -10.78 -12.62 -4.29
C PRO A 124 -10.02 -11.58 -5.13
N VAL A 125 -9.67 -10.42 -4.54
CA VAL A 125 -8.87 -9.38 -5.20
C VAL A 125 -7.74 -8.94 -4.28
N PHE A 126 -6.52 -9.27 -4.71
CA PHE A 126 -5.25 -9.06 -4.02
C PHE A 126 -4.99 -7.61 -3.56
N THR A 127 -4.19 -7.47 -2.51
CA THR A 127 -3.87 -6.22 -1.79
C THR A 127 -2.68 -5.45 -2.39
N ARG A 128 -2.43 -4.24 -1.88
CA ARG A 128 -1.75 -3.10 -2.54
C ARG A 128 -0.21 -3.20 -2.67
N CYS A 129 0.31 -3.81 -3.74
CA CYS A 129 1.63 -3.45 -4.32
C CYS A 129 1.50 -2.67 -5.65
N MET A 130 0.31 -2.14 -5.95
CA MET A 130 -0.04 -1.53 -7.25
C MET A 130 -0.17 0.00 -7.19
N ALA A 131 0.61 0.67 -6.33
CA ALA A 131 0.65 2.13 -6.36
C ALA A 131 1.25 2.60 -7.69
N ALA A 132 0.60 3.54 -8.37
CA ALA A 132 1.17 4.19 -9.55
C ALA A 132 2.25 5.17 -9.08
N SER A 133 3.47 4.66 -8.89
CA SER A 133 4.63 5.46 -8.48
C SER A 133 5.24 6.24 -9.64
N VAL A 134 5.08 5.77 -10.88
CA VAL A 134 5.63 6.39 -12.09
C VAL A 134 4.52 6.79 -13.05
N LEU A 135 4.58 8.01 -13.58
CA LEU A 135 3.70 8.56 -14.61
C LEU A 135 4.54 8.95 -15.82
N LEU A 136 4.38 8.22 -16.91
CA LEU A 136 4.99 8.54 -18.21
C LEU A 136 4.01 9.38 -19.03
N LEU A 137 4.48 10.52 -19.52
CA LEU A 137 3.69 11.45 -20.33
C LEU A 137 4.22 11.46 -21.76
N VAL A 138 3.40 11.02 -22.71
CA VAL A 138 3.79 10.99 -24.13
C VAL A 138 3.36 12.29 -24.81
N GLY A 139 4.31 13.05 -25.35
CA GLY A 139 4.05 14.35 -25.99
C GLY A 139 3.85 15.50 -24.98
N ASP A 140 3.30 16.64 -25.43
CA ASP A 140 3.08 17.80 -24.55
C ASP A 140 1.86 17.59 -23.65
N CYS A 141 2.15 17.29 -22.39
CA CYS A 141 1.17 17.09 -21.32
C CYS A 141 1.36 18.09 -20.17
N SER A 142 1.93 19.27 -20.43
CA SER A 142 2.19 20.31 -19.43
C SER A 142 0.95 20.66 -18.57
N ALA A 143 -0.21 20.81 -19.21
CA ALA A 143 -1.48 21.07 -18.51
C ALA A 143 -1.89 19.95 -17.54
N LEU A 144 -1.55 18.69 -17.84
CA LEU A 144 -1.82 17.56 -16.96
C LEU A 144 -0.89 17.60 -15.74
N VAL A 145 0.38 17.93 -15.94
CA VAL A 145 1.35 18.12 -14.84
C VAL A 145 0.84 19.19 -13.88
N ASP A 146 0.41 20.34 -14.41
CA ASP A 146 -0.13 21.44 -13.60
C ASP A 146 -1.40 21.02 -12.82
N ALA A 147 -2.28 20.23 -13.45
CA ALA A 147 -3.46 19.70 -12.79
C ALA A 147 -3.11 18.71 -11.67
N VAL A 148 -2.11 17.85 -11.87
CA VAL A 148 -1.61 16.91 -10.84
C VAL A 148 -1.01 17.69 -9.67
N VAL A 149 -0.18 18.68 -9.95
CA VAL A 149 0.43 19.59 -8.97
C VAL A 149 -0.64 20.34 -8.17
N THR A 150 -1.66 20.86 -8.85
CA THR A 150 -2.76 21.59 -8.22
C THR A 150 -3.56 20.68 -7.28
N LYS A 151 -3.88 19.45 -7.73
CA LYS A 151 -4.57 18.46 -6.88
C LYS A 151 -3.71 18.05 -5.69
N ALA A 152 -2.41 17.81 -5.90
CA ALA A 152 -1.48 17.45 -4.83
C ALA A 152 -1.40 18.55 -3.76
N LYS A 153 -1.43 19.84 -4.14
CA LYS A 153 -1.45 20.99 -3.21
C LYS A 153 -2.73 21.08 -2.38
N ALA A 154 -3.86 20.60 -2.91
CA ALA A 154 -5.15 20.65 -2.24
C ALA A 154 -5.36 19.54 -1.19
N LEU A 155 -4.50 18.50 -1.20
CA LEU A 155 -4.59 17.40 -0.25
C LEU A 155 -4.21 17.86 1.17
N THR A 156 -4.98 17.41 2.15
CA THR A 156 -4.76 17.69 3.57
C THR A 156 -4.46 16.42 4.36
N ARG A 157 -3.82 16.55 5.52
CA ARG A 157 -3.48 15.42 6.38
C ARG A 157 -4.70 14.98 7.15
N GLY A 158 -4.81 13.68 7.36
CA GLY A 158 -5.76 13.11 8.29
C GLY A 158 -6.31 11.79 7.80
N THR A 159 -7.28 11.27 8.55
CA THR A 159 -7.88 9.95 8.32
C THR A 159 -9.30 10.05 7.75
N ALA A 160 -9.82 11.27 7.52
CA ALA A 160 -11.10 11.45 6.86
C ALA A 160 -11.01 11.18 5.35
N ALA A 161 -12.15 10.94 4.71
CA ALA A 161 -12.21 10.71 3.27
C ALA A 161 -11.60 11.91 2.50
N GLY A 162 -10.74 11.62 1.52
CA GLY A 162 -10.04 12.64 0.72
C GLY A 162 -8.78 13.21 1.37
N GLN A 163 -8.43 12.77 2.58
CA GLN A 163 -7.18 13.13 3.25
C GLN A 163 -6.09 12.09 3.06
N VAL A 164 -4.84 12.52 3.24
CA VAL A 164 -3.64 11.67 3.18
C VAL A 164 -3.30 11.20 4.58
N GLY A 165 -3.24 9.87 4.73
CA GLY A 165 -2.88 9.17 5.95
C GLY A 165 -1.41 9.26 6.33
N ALA A 166 -1.08 8.76 7.52
CA ALA A 166 0.30 8.63 7.97
C ALA A 166 0.98 7.42 7.30
N ILE A 167 2.30 7.45 7.19
CA ILE A 167 3.11 6.32 6.74
C ILE A 167 3.29 5.35 7.90
N ILE A 168 3.40 4.05 7.62
CA ILE A 168 3.34 2.98 8.63
C ILE A 168 4.32 3.14 9.80
N ASP A 169 5.57 3.53 9.55
CA ASP A 169 6.61 3.57 10.58
C ASP A 169 7.68 4.65 10.34
N ALA A 170 8.52 4.85 11.36
CA ALA A 170 9.64 5.79 11.32
C ALA A 170 10.67 5.46 10.22
N ALA A 171 10.88 4.18 9.91
CA ALA A 171 11.85 3.75 8.91
C ALA A 171 11.39 4.17 7.49
N SER A 172 10.11 3.99 7.19
CA SER A 172 9.46 4.35 5.94
C SER A 172 9.34 5.87 5.81
N GLN A 173 9.05 6.58 6.90
CA GLN A 173 9.13 8.05 6.91
C GLN A 173 10.55 8.54 6.57
N ARG A 174 11.58 7.91 7.12
CA ARG A 174 12.99 8.26 6.84
C ARG A 174 13.36 7.98 5.38
N ARG A 175 12.95 6.85 4.80
CA ARG A 175 13.16 6.54 3.37
C ARG A 175 12.55 7.61 2.47
N ASN A 176 11.29 7.95 2.70
CA ASN A 176 10.58 8.99 1.95
C ASN A 176 11.25 10.37 2.09
N ARG A 177 11.77 10.71 3.26
CA ARG A 177 12.53 11.96 3.48
C ARG A 177 13.89 11.97 2.78
N LYS A 178 14.53 10.82 2.58
CA LYS A 178 15.81 10.74 1.89
C LYS A 178 15.69 11.10 0.42
N VAL A 179 14.65 10.60 -0.26
CA VAL A 179 14.35 10.93 -1.66
C VAL A 179 14.27 12.45 -1.87
N ARG A 180 13.77 13.21 -0.89
CA ARG A 180 13.75 14.68 -0.93
C ARG A 180 15.14 15.32 -0.87
N GLY A 181 16.07 14.76 -0.08
CA GLY A 181 17.38 15.36 0.18
C GLY A 181 18.33 15.29 -1.01
N ASP A 182 18.17 14.27 -1.86
CA ASP A 182 19.07 14.00 -2.99
C ASP A 182 18.68 14.76 -4.28
N LEU A 183 17.54 15.47 -4.30
CA LEU A 183 17.01 16.14 -5.49
C LEU A 183 17.48 17.59 -5.58
N SER A 184 18.30 17.89 -6.59
CA SER A 184 18.70 19.25 -6.95
C SER A 184 17.49 20.07 -7.45
N ALA A 185 17.51 21.39 -7.20
CA ALA A 185 16.40 22.35 -7.24
C ALA A 185 15.61 22.53 -8.57
N ARG A 186 15.82 21.70 -9.61
CA ARG A 186 15.06 21.71 -10.88
C ARG A 186 14.01 20.60 -11.00
N HIS A 187 13.93 19.69 -10.03
CA HIS A 187 13.20 18.41 -10.14
C HIS A 187 11.94 18.30 -9.26
N LEU A 188 11.53 19.37 -8.56
CA LEU A 188 10.59 19.26 -7.44
C LEU A 188 9.54 20.36 -7.46
N ILE A 189 8.26 20.01 -7.62
CA ILE A 189 7.19 21.02 -7.70
C ILE A 189 6.32 21.13 -6.44
N VAL A 190 6.14 20.09 -5.59
CA VAL A 190 5.36 20.27 -4.34
C VAL A 190 5.71 19.32 -3.20
N PHE A 191 5.82 19.88 -2.00
CA PHE A 191 5.54 19.26 -0.70
C PHE A 191 4.62 20.18 0.14
N ARG A 192 3.59 19.65 0.81
CA ARG A 192 3.01 20.35 1.98
C ARG A 192 2.53 19.39 3.07
N PHE A 193 3.35 19.27 4.12
CA PHE A 193 2.96 19.45 5.52
C PHE A 193 4.14 20.16 6.20
N VAL A 194 3.97 21.43 6.57
CA VAL A 194 4.96 22.17 7.36
C VAL A 194 4.87 21.61 8.78
N TYR A 195 5.98 21.13 9.33
CA TYR A 195 6.09 20.40 10.59
C TYR A 195 5.92 21.29 11.84
N GLU A 196 5.13 22.35 11.77
CA GLU A 196 5.19 23.42 12.78
C GLU A 196 4.31 23.18 14.02
N THR A 197 3.36 22.23 14.00
CA THR A 197 2.40 22.14 15.12
C THR A 197 2.12 20.76 15.71
N SER A 198 2.51 19.64 15.08
CA SER A 198 2.43 18.33 15.76
C SER A 198 3.58 17.39 15.41
N CYS A 199 4.46 17.24 16.39
CA CYS A 199 5.56 16.27 16.56
C CYS A 199 5.12 14.78 16.64
N LEU A 200 3.82 14.49 16.61
CA LEU A 200 3.26 13.15 16.81
C LEU A 200 2.87 12.50 15.46
N GLY A 201 3.26 11.23 15.28
CA GLY A 201 2.98 10.41 14.10
C GLY A 201 3.97 10.54 12.91
N TYR A 202 3.85 9.62 11.96
CA TYR A 202 4.75 9.41 10.83
C TYR A 202 4.20 10.02 9.53
N TRP A 203 3.95 11.32 9.54
CA TRP A 203 3.36 12.02 8.39
C TRP A 203 4.37 12.33 7.28
N VAL A 204 3.97 12.14 6.03
CA VAL A 204 4.70 12.52 4.81
C VAL A 204 3.73 13.20 3.86
N GLY A 205 4.10 14.37 3.32
CA GLY A 205 3.28 15.10 2.37
C GLY A 205 3.33 14.51 0.96
N PRO A 206 2.29 14.72 0.14
CA PRO A 206 2.31 14.32 -1.26
C PRO A 206 3.45 15.04 -1.99
N THR A 207 4.15 14.29 -2.82
CA THR A 207 5.36 14.71 -3.52
C THR A 207 5.22 14.41 -5.00
N VAL A 208 5.47 15.40 -5.83
CA VAL A 208 5.54 15.25 -7.29
C VAL A 208 6.98 15.52 -7.72
N LEU A 209 7.63 14.51 -8.26
CA LEU A 209 8.98 14.59 -8.83
C LEU A 209 8.86 14.74 -10.33
N LEU A 210 9.44 15.80 -10.89
CA LEU A 210 9.55 15.94 -12.33
C LEU A 210 10.97 15.58 -12.74
N HIS A 211 11.08 14.48 -13.50
CA HIS A 211 12.35 13.98 -14.00
C HIS A 211 12.69 14.64 -15.32
N THR A 212 13.97 15.00 -15.47
CA THR A 212 14.53 15.46 -16.75
C THR A 212 15.48 14.44 -17.35
N ASN A 213 15.84 13.40 -16.59
CA ASN A 213 16.74 12.35 -17.00
C ASN A 213 16.08 10.97 -16.73
N PRO A 214 16.02 10.07 -17.73
CA PRO A 214 15.42 8.74 -17.57
C PRO A 214 16.24 7.81 -16.67
N SER A 215 17.49 8.16 -16.32
CA SER A 215 18.35 7.38 -15.42
C SER A 215 18.24 7.79 -13.95
N ASP A 216 17.34 8.71 -13.61
CA ASP A 216 17.15 9.16 -12.22
C ASP A 216 16.73 7.98 -11.34
N ALA A 217 17.45 7.75 -10.23
CA ALA A 217 17.17 6.62 -9.33
C ALA A 217 15.72 6.60 -8.82
N ALA A 218 15.15 7.77 -8.50
CA ALA A 218 13.76 7.87 -8.03
C ALA A 218 12.69 7.55 -9.10
N LEU A 219 13.07 7.38 -10.37
CA LEU A 219 12.20 6.86 -11.42
C LEU A 219 12.14 5.32 -11.40
N HIS A 220 13.20 4.66 -10.93
CA HIS A 220 13.35 3.19 -10.95
C HIS A 220 13.16 2.55 -9.58
N ASP A 221 13.42 3.29 -8.50
CA ASP A 221 13.35 2.79 -7.14
C ASP A 221 11.91 2.82 -6.58
N GLU A 222 11.54 1.77 -5.85
CA GLU A 222 10.24 1.71 -5.19
C GLU A 222 10.24 2.48 -3.85
N ILE A 223 9.70 3.70 -3.88
CA ILE A 223 9.77 4.65 -2.76
C ILE A 223 8.82 4.27 -1.60
N PHE A 224 7.70 3.59 -1.88
CA PHE A 224 6.66 3.24 -0.89
C PHE A 224 6.21 4.43 -0.03
N GLY A 225 5.74 5.49 -0.68
CA GLY A 225 5.03 6.57 0.00
C GLY A 225 4.30 7.47 -0.97
N PRO A 226 3.80 8.63 -0.52
CA PRO A 226 2.98 9.52 -1.33
C PRO A 226 3.85 10.33 -2.31
N VAL A 227 4.64 9.63 -3.12
CA VAL A 227 5.54 10.19 -4.12
C VAL A 227 5.14 9.66 -5.49
N ILE A 228 4.97 10.58 -6.43
CA ILE A 228 4.78 10.25 -7.85
C ILE A 228 5.93 10.84 -8.65
N SER A 229 6.59 9.98 -9.41
CA SER A 229 7.66 10.30 -10.34
C SER A 229 7.06 10.50 -11.73
N VAL A 230 7.21 11.70 -12.29
CA VAL A 230 6.67 12.07 -13.59
C VAL A 230 7.83 12.25 -14.56
N TYR A 231 7.75 11.61 -15.71
CA TYR A 231 8.74 11.73 -16.77
C TYR A 231 8.02 11.91 -18.11
N GLN A 232 8.50 12.86 -18.91
CA GLN A 232 7.97 13.12 -20.25
C GLN A 232 8.81 12.37 -21.27
N VAL A 233 8.14 11.67 -22.17
CA VAL A 233 8.73 10.92 -23.28
C VAL A 233 8.22 11.47 -24.61
N ASP A 234 9.02 11.30 -25.65
CA ASP A 234 8.68 11.80 -26.98
C ASP A 234 7.76 10.83 -27.75
N SER A 235 7.76 9.55 -27.37
CA SER A 235 7.05 8.49 -28.12
C SER A 235 6.55 7.33 -27.24
N PHE A 236 5.65 6.52 -27.80
CA PHE A 236 5.17 5.29 -27.15
C PHE A 236 6.24 4.21 -27.10
N GLU A 237 7.16 4.21 -28.05
CA GLU A 237 8.31 3.31 -28.12
C GLU A 237 9.27 3.57 -26.96
N GLU A 238 9.52 4.84 -26.62
CA GLU A 238 10.31 5.22 -25.45
C GLU A 238 9.60 4.80 -24.15
N ALA A 239 8.29 5.07 -24.03
CA ALA A 239 7.52 4.61 -22.87
C ALA A 239 7.59 3.08 -22.68
N LEU A 240 7.50 2.34 -23.79
CA LEU A 240 7.60 0.88 -23.80
C LEU A 240 9.01 0.40 -23.40
N ALA A 241 10.06 1.10 -23.84
CA ALA A 241 11.43 0.78 -23.47
C ALA A 241 11.67 0.98 -21.96
N ILE A 242 11.15 2.07 -21.39
CA ILE A 242 11.24 2.35 -19.95
C ILE A 242 10.48 1.28 -19.14
N GLU A 243 9.27 0.92 -19.55
CA GLU A 243 8.49 -0.11 -18.83
C GLU A 243 9.18 -1.48 -18.89
N ASN A 244 9.65 -1.90 -20.06
CA ASN A 244 10.31 -3.19 -20.22
C ASN A 244 11.71 -3.26 -19.57
N ALA A 245 12.37 -2.11 -19.37
CA ALA A 245 13.64 -2.05 -18.65
C ALA A 245 13.45 -2.16 -17.13
N SER A 246 12.23 -1.92 -16.63
CA SER A 246 11.93 -2.04 -15.20
C SER A 246 12.08 -3.51 -14.76
N PRO A 247 12.75 -3.78 -13.62
CA PRO A 247 12.76 -5.11 -13.04
C PRO A 247 11.39 -5.51 -12.46
N PHE A 248 10.44 -4.58 -12.41
CA PHE A 248 9.09 -4.78 -11.90
C PHE A 248 8.08 -4.91 -13.03
N GLY A 249 7.07 -5.78 -12.86
CA GLY A 249 6.05 -6.04 -13.89
C GLY A 249 4.67 -6.30 -13.28
N ASN A 250 4.27 -5.51 -12.28
CA ASN A 250 3.03 -5.77 -11.55
C ASN A 250 1.78 -5.26 -12.28
N ALA A 251 1.72 -3.95 -12.52
CA ALA A 251 0.55 -3.28 -13.06
C ALA A 251 0.94 -2.09 -13.93
N ALA A 252 0.27 -1.91 -15.07
CA ALA A 252 0.41 -0.74 -15.93
C ALA A 252 -0.95 -0.28 -16.44
N CYS A 253 -1.14 1.03 -16.62
CA CYS A 253 -2.34 1.56 -17.25
C CYS A 253 -2.03 2.67 -18.24
N ILE A 254 -2.83 2.71 -19.31
CA ILE A 254 -2.83 3.79 -20.29
C ILE A 254 -4.14 4.58 -20.19
N TYR A 255 -4.04 5.91 -20.29
CA TYR A 255 -5.20 6.79 -20.49
C TYR A 255 -5.11 7.37 -21.90
N THR A 256 -6.05 6.99 -22.76
CA THR A 256 -6.06 7.39 -24.18
C THR A 256 -7.47 7.39 -24.76
N SER A 257 -7.75 8.31 -25.68
CA SER A 257 -8.96 8.33 -26.50
C SER A 257 -8.81 7.56 -27.82
N HIS A 258 -7.60 7.08 -28.14
CA HIS A 258 -7.29 6.45 -29.42
C HIS A 258 -7.23 4.92 -29.29
N GLY A 259 -8.07 4.22 -30.04
CA GLY A 259 -8.14 2.75 -30.01
C GLY A 259 -6.83 2.07 -30.40
N GLY A 260 -6.11 2.59 -31.39
CA GLY A 260 -4.80 2.06 -31.81
C GLY A 260 -3.75 2.12 -30.70
N ASN A 261 -3.76 3.17 -29.87
CA ASN A 261 -2.83 3.29 -28.74
C ASN A 261 -3.19 2.29 -27.62
N ALA A 262 -4.49 2.05 -27.40
CA ALA A 262 -4.93 1.03 -26.47
C ALA A 262 -4.50 -0.37 -26.91
N GLU A 263 -4.70 -0.71 -28.19
CA GLU A 263 -4.27 -2.00 -28.76
C GLU A 263 -2.73 -2.15 -28.73
N TYR A 264 -1.99 -1.09 -29.08
CA TYR A 264 -0.54 -1.05 -29.00
C TYR A 264 -0.06 -1.34 -27.57
N PHE A 265 -0.65 -0.66 -26.58
CA PHE A 265 -0.33 -0.85 -25.16
C PHE A 265 -0.60 -2.28 -24.70
N GLN A 266 -1.82 -2.79 -24.95
CA GLN A 266 -2.23 -4.11 -24.50
C GLN A 266 -1.42 -5.25 -25.10
N SER A 267 -0.93 -5.08 -26.33
CA SER A 267 -0.18 -6.12 -27.05
C SER A 267 1.32 -6.14 -26.75
N ARG A 268 1.88 -5.07 -26.15
CA ARG A 268 3.34 -4.89 -26.04
C ARG A 268 3.86 -4.68 -24.62
N PHE A 269 3.08 -4.07 -23.73
CA PHE A 269 3.50 -3.85 -22.34
C PHE A 269 3.45 -5.17 -21.57
N ARG A 270 4.40 -5.37 -20.64
CA ARG A 270 4.64 -6.69 -20.01
C ARG A 270 4.15 -6.81 -18.57
N ALA A 271 3.58 -5.75 -18.00
CA ALA A 271 2.94 -5.83 -16.69
C ALA A 271 1.88 -6.93 -16.60
N GLY A 272 1.85 -7.64 -15.45
CA GLY A 272 0.94 -8.75 -15.20
C GLY A 272 -0.55 -8.36 -15.20
N MET A 273 -0.86 -7.10 -14.92
CA MET A 273 -2.21 -6.54 -15.07
C MET A 273 -2.17 -5.21 -15.83
N ILE A 274 -2.95 -5.15 -16.91
CA ILE A 274 -3.03 -4.00 -17.82
C ILE A 274 -4.41 -3.35 -17.73
N GLY A 275 -4.45 -2.02 -17.66
CA GLY A 275 -5.69 -1.22 -17.61
C GLY A 275 -5.74 -0.17 -18.74
N VAL A 276 -6.89 -0.04 -19.40
CA VAL A 276 -7.13 1.00 -20.42
C VAL A 276 -8.22 1.93 -19.90
N ASN A 277 -7.89 3.21 -19.73
CA ASN A 277 -8.78 4.26 -19.17
C ASN A 277 -9.33 3.94 -17.77
N VAL A 278 -8.69 3.00 -17.06
CA VAL A 278 -9.03 2.62 -15.71
C VAL A 278 -7.75 2.30 -14.95
N GLY A 279 -7.65 2.80 -13.72
CA GLY A 279 -6.56 2.47 -12.84
C GLY A 279 -6.61 1.00 -12.41
N VAL A 280 -5.51 0.29 -12.61
CA VAL A 280 -5.35 -1.11 -12.22
C VAL A 280 -5.62 -1.42 -10.73
N PRO A 281 -5.31 -0.57 -9.72
CA PRO A 281 -5.60 -0.91 -8.32
C PRO A 281 -7.10 -0.87 -7.95
N VAL A 282 -7.98 -0.52 -8.89
CA VAL A 282 -9.41 -0.28 -8.63
C VAL A 282 -10.31 -1.00 -9.65
N PRO A 283 -10.44 -2.34 -9.61
CA PRO A 283 -11.58 -2.97 -10.27
C PRO A 283 -12.86 -2.59 -9.52
N ARG A 284 -13.45 -1.44 -9.88
CA ARG A 284 -14.83 -1.10 -9.54
C ARG A 284 -15.72 -1.87 -10.52
N TYR A 285 -16.26 -2.99 -10.03
CA TYR A 285 -17.31 -3.78 -10.67
C TYR A 285 -16.91 -4.40 -12.03
N ALA A 286 -16.55 -5.68 -12.00
CA ALA A 286 -16.91 -6.65 -13.03
C ALA A 286 -16.70 -8.05 -12.46
N HIS A 287 -17.65 -8.95 -12.73
CA HIS A 287 -17.38 -10.37 -12.69
C HIS A 287 -16.30 -10.64 -13.75
N LEU A 288 -15.06 -10.87 -13.32
CA LEU A 288 -13.97 -11.27 -14.20
C LEU A 288 -13.46 -12.62 -13.69
N VAL A 289 -13.96 -13.70 -14.30
CA VAL A 289 -13.27 -14.98 -14.27
C VAL A 289 -12.21 -14.89 -15.36
N VAL A 290 -10.96 -14.65 -14.96
CA VAL A 290 -9.81 -14.76 -15.85
C VAL A 290 -9.02 -15.98 -15.41
N GLU A 291 -9.20 -17.08 -16.13
CA GLU A 291 -8.24 -18.16 -16.12
C GLU A 291 -7.09 -17.74 -17.05
N HIS A 292 -6.01 -17.22 -16.49
CA HIS A 292 -4.75 -17.13 -17.21
C HIS A 292 -3.60 -17.43 -16.27
N ARG A 293 -2.94 -18.57 -16.53
CA ARG A 293 -1.70 -18.97 -15.84
C ARG A 293 -0.70 -17.82 -15.94
N SER A 294 -0.27 -17.31 -14.80
CA SER A 294 0.84 -16.37 -14.67
C SER A 294 2.12 -17.05 -15.16
N ARG A 295 2.53 -16.75 -16.41
CA ARG A 295 3.89 -17.02 -16.89
C ARG A 295 4.76 -15.85 -16.44
N TRP A 296 5.40 -16.03 -15.29
CA TRP A 296 6.48 -15.17 -14.84
C TRP A 296 7.70 -15.39 -15.76
N ASN A 297 8.34 -14.28 -16.14
CA ASN A 297 9.66 -14.14 -16.79
C ASN A 297 10.14 -15.36 -17.60
N ARG A 298 10.03 -15.29 -18.93
CA ARG A 298 10.96 -16.01 -19.79
C ARG A 298 12.12 -15.08 -20.12
N GLU A 299 13.30 -15.54 -19.73
CA GLU A 299 14.60 -15.20 -20.31
C GLU A 299 14.55 -15.16 -21.85
#